data_AF-A0A3B9BQA6-F1
#
_entry.id   AF-A0A3B9BQA6-F1
#
_cell.length_a   1.000
_cell.length_b   1.000
_cell.length_c   1.000
_cell.angle_alpha   90.00
_cell.angle_beta   90.00
_cell.angle_gamma   90.00
#
_symmetry.space_group_name_H-M   'P 1'
#
loop_
_entity.id
_entity.type
_entity.pdbx_description
1 polymer ?
#
loop_
_entity_poly.entity_id
_entity_poly.type
_entity_poly.pdbx_seq_one_letter_code
_entity_poly.pdbx_strand_id
1 'polypeptide(L)' 'MKFGTPQTRDEDATLVQGKGSYVGDRDPAGTLWMHVIRSDNASGLIKAIKTSHAEAMPGVRLIITSKVIEDAGIK' A
#
# COMPACT_ATOMS: atom_id res chain seq x y z
N MET A 1 35.82 10.15 13.83
CA MET A 1 34.49 10.02 14.48
C MET A 1 34.55 10.76 15.80
N LYS A 2 33.77 11.82 15.99
CA LYS A 2 33.77 12.60 17.25
C LYS A 2 32.72 12.00 18.18
N PHE A 3 33.17 11.39 19.27
CA PHE A 3 32.30 10.82 20.29
C PHE A 3 32.08 11.84 21.41
N GLY A 4 30.84 11.99 21.89
CA GLY A 4 30.48 12.89 22.99
C GLY A 4 30.22 14.35 22.60
N THR A 5 30.22 14.69 21.31
CA THR A 5 29.88 16.04 20.81
C THR A 5 28.59 16.02 19.98
N PRO A 6 27.69 17.02 20.10
CA PRO A 6 26.51 17.11 19.24
C PRO A 6 26.90 17.19 17.76
N GLN A 7 26.41 16.29 16.92
CA GLN A 7 26.63 16.29 15.48
C GLN A 7 25.28 16.44 14.76
N THR A 8 25.30 17.09 13.60
CA THR A 8 24.16 17.07 12.66
C THR A 8 24.10 15.72 11.96
N ARG A 9 22.93 15.35 11.44
CA ARG A 9 22.80 14.11 10.69
C ARG A 9 23.22 14.34 9.24
N ASP A 10 23.82 13.33 8.61
CA ASP A 10 24.30 13.44 7.23
C ASP A 10 23.14 13.70 6.25
N GLU A 11 21.97 13.12 6.54
CA GLU A 11 20.78 13.27 5.71
C GLU A 11 20.08 14.63 5.84
N ASP A 12 20.43 15.47 6.84
CA ASP A 12 19.69 16.71 7.13
C ASP A 12 19.66 17.64 5.91
N ALA A 13 20.79 17.80 5.21
CA ALA A 13 20.87 18.66 4.02
C ALA A 13 19.89 18.23 2.90
N THR A 14 19.61 16.93 2.77
CA THR A 14 18.70 16.39 1.76
C THR A 14 17.24 16.47 2.24
N LEU A 15 16.98 16.07 3.49
CA LEU A 15 15.62 15.95 4.00
C LEU A 15 14.95 17.31 4.22
N VAL A 16 15.67 18.30 4.76
CA VAL A 16 15.08 19.63 5.05
C VAL A 16 14.86 20.49 3.80
N GLN A 17 15.37 20.05 2.66
CA GLN A 17 15.21 20.72 1.37
C GLN A 17 14.10 20.09 0.51
N GLY A 18 13.37 19.09 1.04
CA GLY A 18 12.37 18.34 0.26
C GLY A 18 13.00 17.48 -0.85
N LYS A 19 14.29 17.18 -0.76
CA LYS A 19 15.03 16.33 -1.71
C LYS A 19 15.11 14.87 -1.27
N GLY A 20 14.56 14.55 -0.10
CA GLY A 20 14.33 13.16 0.30
C GLY A 20 13.37 12.49 -0.68
N SER A 21 13.56 11.19 -0.91
CA SER A 21 12.64 10.38 -1.71
C SER A 21 12.14 9.21 -0.86
N TYR A 22 10.86 9.29 -0.50
CA TYR A 22 10.13 8.26 0.22
C TYR A 22 9.36 7.38 -0.77
N VAL A 23 8.78 6.28 -0.27
CA VAL A 23 8.03 5.33 -1.11
C VAL A 23 6.86 6.02 -1.83
N GLY A 24 6.17 6.96 -1.18
CA GLY A 24 5.06 7.70 -1.78
C GLY A 24 5.46 8.71 -2.86
N ASP A 25 6.75 9.07 -2.95
CA ASP A 25 7.26 9.99 -3.97
C ASP A 25 7.61 9.26 -5.28
N ARG A 26 7.51 7.93 -5.29
CA ARG A 26 7.82 7.11 -6.46
C ARG A 26 6.54 6.82 -7.23
N ASP A 27 6.51 7.27 -8.49
CA ASP A 27 5.44 6.94 -9.44
C ASP A 27 6.03 6.45 -10.78
N PRO A 28 6.54 5.21 -10.84
CA PRO A 28 6.94 4.58 -12.10
C PRO A 28 5.79 4.50 -13.09
N ALA A 29 6.11 4.52 -14.39
CA ALA A 29 5.10 4.33 -15.43
C ALA A 29 4.38 2.98 -15.27
N GLY A 30 3.04 3.01 -15.27
CA GLY A 30 2.21 1.81 -15.12
C GLY A 30 1.88 1.43 -13.68
N THR A 31 2.24 2.25 -12.68
CA THR A 31 1.83 2.04 -11.29
C THR A 31 0.31 1.92 -11.16
N LEU A 32 -0.13 0.89 -10.41
CA LEU A 32 -1.51 0.73 -10.00
C LEU A 32 -1.68 1.17 -8.55
N TRP A 33 -2.86 1.71 -8.25
CA TRP A 33 -3.24 2.10 -6.89
C TRP A 33 -4.07 0.98 -6.26
N MET A 34 -3.82 0.68 -4.99
CA MET A 34 -4.57 -0.31 -4.24
C MET A 34 -5.32 0.32 -3.07
N HIS A 35 -6.46 -0.27 -2.73
CA HIS A 35 -7.23 0.05 -1.54
C HIS A 35 -7.58 -1.24 -0.80
N VAL A 36 -7.44 -1.24 0.52
CA VAL A 36 -7.75 -2.39 1.38
C VAL A 36 -9.05 -2.12 2.11
N ILE A 37 -10.08 -2.90 1.79
CA ILE A 37 -11.33 -2.91 2.55
C ILE A 37 -11.13 -3.75 3.81
N ARG A 38 -11.47 -3.18 4.97
CA ARG A 38 -11.38 -3.86 6.27
C ARG A 38 -12.76 -4.09 6.86
N SER A 39 -12.84 -5.03 7.80
CA SER A 39 -14.04 -5.25 8.60
C SER A 39 -14.42 -3.97 9.36
N ASP A 40 -15.70 -3.62 9.30
CA ASP A 40 -16.37 -2.62 10.15
C ASP A 40 -16.85 -3.23 11.47
N ASN A 41 -16.86 -4.55 11.56
CA ASN A 41 -17.27 -5.32 12.73
C ASN A 41 -16.04 -5.82 13.52
N ALA A 42 -16.10 -5.73 14.85
CA ALA A 42 -15.03 -6.21 15.72
C ALA A 42 -14.84 -7.74 15.66
N SER A 43 -15.94 -8.48 15.47
CA SER A 43 -15.94 -9.94 15.27
C SER A 43 -17.20 -10.36 14.51
N GLY A 44 -17.06 -11.32 13.61
CA GLY A 44 -18.17 -11.83 12.81
C GLY A 44 -17.74 -12.82 11.75
N LEU A 45 -18.72 -13.53 11.20
CA LEU A 45 -18.52 -14.43 10.06
C LEU A 45 -18.78 -13.67 8.75
N ILE A 46 -17.85 -13.78 7.80
CA ILE A 46 -18.02 -13.25 6.44
C ILE A 46 -19.00 -14.18 5.71
N LYS A 47 -20.27 -13.76 5.60
CA LYS A 47 -21.30 -14.55 4.90
C LYS A 47 -21.14 -14.53 3.39
N ALA A 48 -20.71 -13.40 2.83
CA ALA A 48 -20.48 -13.23 1.40
C ALA A 48 -19.62 -11.99 1.14
N ILE A 49 -18.83 -12.03 0.07
CA ILE A 49 -18.17 -10.86 -0.54
C ILE A 49 -18.68 -10.75 -1.97
N LYS A 50 -19.33 -9.64 -2.33
CA LYS A 50 -19.85 -9.39 -3.68
C LYS A 50 -19.00 -8.34 -4.37
N THR A 51 -18.32 -8.74 -5.45
CA THR A 51 -17.34 -7.89 -6.15
C THR A 51 -17.85 -7.33 -7.48
N SER A 52 -18.96 -7.85 -8.02
CA SER A 52 -19.43 -7.56 -9.38
C SER A 52 -19.57 -6.07 -9.71
N HIS A 53 -20.04 -5.26 -8.76
CA HIS A 53 -20.15 -3.81 -8.98
C HIS A 53 -18.77 -3.16 -9.12
N ALA A 54 -17.83 -3.51 -8.24
CA ALA A 54 -16.48 -2.97 -8.27
C ALA A 54 -15.70 -3.47 -9.51
N GLU A 55 -15.90 -4.71 -9.94
CA GLU A 55 -15.32 -5.26 -11.17
C GLU A 55 -15.75 -4.49 -12.42
N ALA A 56 -16.97 -3.97 -12.43
CA ALA A 56 -17.51 -3.18 -13.54
C ALA A 56 -17.06 -1.70 -13.53
N MET A 57 -16.37 -1.23 -12.48
CA MET A 57 -15.96 0.17 -12.38
C MET A 57 -14.78 0.48 -13.32
N PRO A 58 -14.83 1.59 -14.08
CA PRO A 58 -13.71 2.03 -14.90
C PRO A 58 -12.44 2.20 -14.07
N GLY A 59 -11.34 1.59 -14.55
CA GLY A 59 -10.02 1.71 -13.91
C GLY A 59 -9.71 0.62 -12.88
N VAL A 60 -10.70 -0.17 -12.43
CA VAL A 60 -10.42 -1.36 -11.63
C VAL A 60 -9.72 -2.40 -12.51
N ARG A 61 -8.56 -2.87 -12.05
CA ARG A 61 -7.74 -3.86 -12.77
C ARG A 61 -7.77 -5.23 -12.12
N LEU A 62 -7.97 -5.29 -10.80
CA LEU A 62 -7.95 -6.52 -10.02
C LEU A 62 -8.68 -6.31 -8.69
N ILE A 63 -9.41 -7.34 -8.26
CA ILE A 63 -9.95 -7.43 -6.90
C ILE A 63 -9.45 -8.73 -6.30
N ILE A 64 -8.82 -8.64 -5.12
CA ILE A 64 -8.23 -9.79 -4.44
C ILE A 64 -9.13 -10.16 -3.26
N THR A 65 -9.67 -11.38 -3.30
CA THR A 65 -10.38 -12.02 -2.18
C THR A 65 -9.78 -13.40 -1.94
N SER A 66 -10.10 -14.06 -0.82
CA SER A 66 -9.65 -15.44 -0.56
C SER A 66 -9.96 -16.37 -1.73
N LYS A 67 -11.17 -16.24 -2.31
CA LYS A 67 -11.59 -17.03 -3.46
C LYS A 67 -10.65 -16.86 -4.66
N VAL A 68 -10.24 -15.64 -4.96
CA VAL A 68 -9.32 -15.36 -6.10
C VAL A 68 -7.95 -15.98 -5.86
N ILE A 69 -7.45 -15.95 -4.62
CA ILE A 69 -6.17 -16.57 -4.24
C ILE A 69 -6.24 -18.10 -4.32
N GLU A 70 -7.34 -18.69 -3.82
CA GLU A 70 -7.63 -20.13 -3.91
C GLU A 70 -7.73 -20.60 -5.36
N ASP A 71 -8.50 -19.90 -6.19
CA ASP A 71 -8.68 -20.20 -7.62
C ASP A 71 -7.35 -20.06 -8.39
N ALA A 72 -6.43 -19.21 -7.92
CA ALA A 72 -5.08 -19.07 -8.47
C ALA A 72 -4.08 -20.14 -7.98
N GLY A 73 -4.48 -21.01 -7.04
CA GLY A 73 -3.63 -22.08 -6.49
C GLY A 73 -2.50 -21.58 -5.58
N ILE A 74 -2.61 -20.35 -5.07
CA ILE A 74 -1.63 -19.76 -4.16
C ILE A 74 -2.02 -20.15 -2.73
N LYS A 75 -1.10 -20.78 -2.00
CA LYS A 75 -1.28 -21.21 -0.60
C LYS A 75 -0.73 -20.20 0.38
#